data_AF-A0A820F1P4-F1
#
_entry.id   AF-A0A820F1P4-F1
#
_cell.length_a   1.000
_cell.length_b   1.000
_cell.length_c   1.000
_cell.angle_alpha   90.00
_cell.angle_beta   90.00
_cell.angle_gamma   90.00
#
_symmetry.space_group_name_H-M   'P 1'
#
loop_
_entity.id
_entity.type
_entity.pdbx_description
1 polymer ?
#
loop_
_entity_poly.entity_id
_entity_poly.type
_entity_poly.pdbx_seq_one_letter_code
_entity_poly.pdbx_strand_id
1 'polypeptide(L)'
;MFYSWNSLYLIPKPLLPTYCELVGANPSVRPNPKDIIEKLRKPGQFFNNDLIAALKFLDEIQIKDENEKHRFFSNLSTILDNIPDFISKNKILPALLTAHEFSNVGSVLLTPLFKVFTCLHYKLELPF
;
A
#
# COMPACT_ATOMS: atom_id res chain seq x y z
N MET A 1 16.01 6.05 -30.11
CA MET A 1 15.01 5.17 -29.47
C MET A 1 13.85 6.04 -29.04
N PHE A 2 12.80 6.08 -29.85
CA PHE A 2 11.62 6.91 -29.63
C PHE A 2 10.70 6.20 -28.65
N TYR A 3 10.81 6.52 -27.36
CA TYR A 3 9.71 6.22 -26.44
C TYR A 3 8.52 7.08 -26.89
N SER A 4 7.44 6.42 -27.27
CA SER A 4 6.18 7.05 -27.67
C SER A 4 5.79 8.10 -26.61
N TRP A 5 5.75 9.37 -27.00
CA TRP A 5 5.38 10.50 -26.14
C TRP A 5 3.98 10.35 -25.50
N ASN A 6 3.16 9.44 -26.04
CA ASN A 6 1.86 9.05 -25.51
C ASN A 6 1.92 8.28 -24.17
N SER A 7 3.08 7.91 -23.63
CA SER A 7 3.12 7.20 -22.34
C SER A 7 3.24 8.15 -21.14
N LEU A 8 3.72 9.38 -21.35
CA LEU A 8 4.08 10.28 -20.25
C LEU A 8 2.86 10.87 -19.54
N TYR A 9 1.71 10.99 -20.21
CA TYR A 9 0.48 11.47 -19.58
C TYR A 9 -0.13 10.48 -18.58
N LEU A 10 0.27 9.20 -18.65
CA LEU A 10 -0.17 8.15 -17.73
C LEU A 10 0.63 8.15 -16.42
N ILE A 11 1.79 8.81 -16.40
CA ILE A 11 2.67 8.83 -15.23
C ILE A 11 2.26 9.99 -14.32
N PRO A 12 2.05 9.75 -13.01
CA PRO A 12 1.82 10.81 -12.04
C PRO A 12 2.91 11.88 -12.11
N LYS A 13 2.52 13.15 -12.16
CA LYS A 13 3.46 14.30 -12.24
C LYS A 13 4.62 14.23 -11.23
N PRO A 14 4.42 13.81 -9.97
CA PRO A 14 5.52 13.70 -9.00
C PRO A 14 6.59 12.66 -9.37
N LEU A 15 6.26 11.65 -10.18
CA LEU A 15 7.18 10.58 -10.59
C LEU A 15 7.94 10.89 -11.88
N LEU A 16 7.48 11.88 -12.64
CA LEU A 16 8.04 12.19 -13.95
C LEU A 16 9.56 12.51 -13.91
N PRO A 17 10.08 13.30 -12.97
CA PRO A 17 11.52 13.58 -12.90
C PRO A 17 12.35 12.31 -12.67
N THR A 18 11.89 11.47 -11.74
CA THR A 18 12.55 10.19 -11.43
C THR A 18 12.48 9.20 -12.59
N TYR A 19 11.36 9.17 -13.31
CA TYR A 19 11.23 8.37 -14.52
C TYR A 19 12.26 8.80 -15.58
N CYS A 20 12.42 10.09 -15.81
CA CYS A 20 13.42 10.62 -16.76
C CYS A 20 14.86 10.25 -16.36
N GLU A 21 15.20 10.29 -15.07
CA GLU A 21 16.51 9.85 -14.56
C GLU A 21 16.75 8.36 -14.87
N LEU A 22 15.71 7.51 -14.74
CA LEU A 22 15.78 6.07 -14.98
C LEU A 22 15.94 5.69 -16.45
N VAL A 23 15.23 6.37 -17.35
CA VAL A 23 15.26 6.08 -18.79
C VAL A 23 16.30 6.90 -19.56
N GLY A 24 17.20 7.59 -18.84
CA GLY A 24 18.27 8.40 -19.41
C GLY A 24 19.11 7.63 -20.45
N ALA A 25 19.49 8.33 -21.52
CA ALA A 25 20.20 7.72 -22.65
C ALA A 25 21.58 7.15 -22.26
N ASN A 26 22.23 7.72 -21.24
CA ASN A 26 23.49 7.23 -20.71
C ASN A 26 23.24 6.23 -19.56
N PRO A 27 23.57 4.93 -19.72
CA PRO A 27 23.35 3.93 -18.68
C PRO A 27 24.20 4.15 -17.42
N SER A 28 25.40 4.71 -17.56
CA SER A 28 26.36 4.84 -16.46
C SER A 28 25.96 5.86 -15.39
N VAL A 29 25.06 6.80 -15.72
CA VAL A 29 24.55 7.83 -14.80
C VAL A 29 23.20 7.47 -14.19
N ARG A 30 22.64 6.31 -14.55
CA ARG A 30 21.32 5.90 -14.04
C ARG A 30 21.41 5.61 -12.54
N PRO A 31 20.49 6.15 -11.73
CA PRO A 31 20.48 5.91 -10.29
C PRO A 31 20.15 4.45 -9.96
N ASN A 32 20.67 3.95 -8.84
CA ASN A 32 20.33 2.62 -8.34
C ASN A 32 18.84 2.57 -7.95
N PRO A 33 18.08 1.52 -8.31
CA PRO A 33 16.69 1.36 -7.92
C PRO A 33 16.44 1.53 -6.40
N LYS A 34 17.38 1.09 -5.56
CA LYS A 34 17.29 1.24 -4.11
C LYS A 34 17.28 2.71 -3.70
N ASP A 35 18.21 3.50 -4.22
CA ASP A 35 18.35 4.92 -3.91
C ASP A 35 17.09 5.71 -4.35
N ILE A 36 16.47 5.29 -5.45
CA ILE A 36 15.24 5.89 -5.95
C ILE A 36 14.06 5.60 -5.03
N ILE A 37 13.92 4.36 -4.57
CA ILE A 37 12.86 3.99 -3.63
C ILE A 37 13.04 4.77 -2.32
N GLU A 38 14.26 4.91 -1.83
CA GLU A 38 14.56 5.74 -0.65
C GLU A 38 14.24 7.22 -0.88
N LYS A 39 14.61 7.78 -2.05
CA LYS A 39 14.26 9.15 -2.46
C LYS A 39 12.75 9.36 -2.47
N LEU A 40 11.99 8.45 -3.09
CA LEU A 40 10.53 8.55 -3.24
C LEU A 40 9.75 8.26 -1.95
N ARG A 41 10.40 7.73 -0.92
CA ARG A 41 9.81 7.52 0.42
C ARG A 41 10.05 8.69 1.38
N LYS A 42 10.83 9.70 1.00
CA LYS A 42 11.03 10.90 1.84
C LYS A 42 9.71 11.65 2.07
N PRO A 43 9.57 12.40 3.17
CA PRO A 43 8.36 13.19 3.42
C PRO A 43 7.98 14.06 2.22
N GLY A 44 6.69 14.03 1.85
CA GLY A 44 6.15 14.79 0.71
C GLY A 44 6.42 14.19 -0.68
N GLN A 45 7.04 13.01 -0.76
CA GLN A 45 7.27 12.30 -2.02
C GLN A 45 6.18 11.26 -2.30
N PHE A 46 6.15 10.74 -3.53
CA PHE A 46 5.04 9.92 -4.03
C PHE A 46 4.77 8.63 -3.23
N PHE A 47 5.82 7.94 -2.74
CA PHE A 47 5.66 6.72 -1.94
C PHE A 47 5.53 6.97 -0.44
N ASN A 48 5.48 8.24 -0.01
CA ASN A 48 5.20 8.59 1.37
C ASN A 48 3.68 8.79 1.55
N ASN A 49 2.96 7.69 1.72
CA ASN A 49 1.51 7.68 1.94
C ASN A 49 1.08 6.52 2.88
N ASP A 50 -0.14 6.62 3.41
CA ASP A 50 -0.68 5.69 4.40
C ASP A 50 -0.83 4.27 3.87
N LEU A 51 -1.12 4.10 2.57
CA LEU A 51 -1.21 2.78 1.95
C LEU A 51 0.16 2.07 1.99
N ILE A 52 1.23 2.74 1.57
CA ILE A 52 2.58 2.18 1.59
C ILE A 52 3.03 1.90 3.03
N ALA A 53 2.72 2.80 3.97
CA ALA A 53 3.01 2.59 5.39
C ALA A 53 2.28 1.35 5.95
N ALA A 54 1.01 1.18 5.62
CA ALA A 54 0.20 0.05 6.06
C ALA A 54 0.66 -1.27 5.45
N LEU A 55 0.99 -1.30 4.16
CA LEU A 55 1.55 -2.48 3.50
C LEU A 55 2.89 -2.89 4.11
N LYS A 56 3.77 -1.93 4.38
CA LYS A 56 5.05 -2.21 5.05
C LYS A 56 4.84 -2.77 6.45
N PHE A 57 3.90 -2.20 7.21
CA PHE A 57 3.56 -2.72 8.53
C PHE A 57 3.06 -4.17 8.44
N LEU A 58 2.25 -4.46 7.43
CA LEU A 58 1.71 -5.79 7.19
C LEU A 58 2.79 -6.82 6.88
N ASP A 59 3.77 -6.46 6.03
CA ASP A 59 4.89 -7.35 5.68
C ASP A 59 5.76 -7.67 6.92
N GLU A 60 5.84 -6.75 7.89
CA GLU A 60 6.62 -6.91 9.12
C GLU A 60 5.77 -7.37 10.32
N ILE A 61 4.47 -7.65 10.15
CA ILE A 61 3.53 -7.76 11.27
C ILE A 61 3.89 -8.84 12.29
N GLN A 62 4.52 -9.94 11.85
CA GLN A 62 4.88 -11.06 12.72
C GLN A 62 5.97 -10.69 13.74
N ILE A 63 6.84 -9.74 13.42
CA ILE A 63 7.91 -9.26 14.30
C ILE A 63 7.53 -8.01 15.10
N LYS A 64 6.30 -7.49 14.92
CA LYS A 64 5.76 -6.37 15.72
C LYS A 64 5.24 -6.84 17.06
N ASP A 65 5.34 -5.97 18.05
CA ASP A 65 4.78 -6.25 19.37
C ASP A 65 3.24 -6.08 19.39
N GLU A 66 2.60 -6.55 20.46
CA GLU A 66 1.14 -6.51 20.60
C GLU A 66 0.58 -5.08 20.63
N ASN A 67 1.32 -4.12 21.21
CA ASN A 67 0.88 -2.73 21.29
C ASN A 67 0.94 -2.05 19.91
N GLU A 68 1.99 -2.32 19.13
CA GLU A 68 2.11 -1.88 17.74
C GLU A 68 0.98 -2.44 16.88
N LYS A 69 0.70 -3.75 16.99
CA LYS A 69 -0.40 -4.41 16.29
C LYS A 69 -1.74 -3.78 16.67
N HIS A 70 -2.01 -3.60 17.96
CA HIS A 70 -3.24 -2.99 18.45
C HIS A 70 -3.43 -1.58 17.88
N ARG A 71 -2.39 -0.73 17.93
CA ARG A 71 -2.43 0.62 17.35
C ARG A 71 -2.68 0.60 15.84
N PHE A 72 -2.01 -0.29 15.13
CA PHE A 72 -2.20 -0.45 13.69
C PHE A 72 -3.64 -0.82 13.36
N PHE A 73 -4.20 -1.86 13.99
CA PHE A 73 -5.56 -2.32 13.70
C PHE A 73 -6.64 -1.32 14.12
N SER A 74 -6.44 -0.57 15.20
CA SER A 74 -7.32 0.55 15.57
C SER A 74 -7.37 1.63 14.48
N ASN A 75 -6.22 1.96 13.90
CA ASN A 75 -6.11 2.97 12.85
C ASN A 75 -6.42 2.43 11.45
N LEU A 76 -6.39 1.10 11.25
CA LEU A 76 -6.64 0.47 9.96
C LEU A 76 -8.02 0.86 9.39
N SER A 77 -9.01 1.01 10.27
CA SER A 77 -10.37 1.38 9.88
C SER A 77 -10.46 2.74 9.16
N THR A 78 -9.59 3.71 9.47
CA THR A 78 -9.63 5.05 8.84
C THR A 78 -8.92 5.06 7.50
N ILE A 79 -7.89 4.22 7.33
CA ILE A 79 -7.14 4.14 6.07
C ILE A 79 -7.84 3.26 5.03
N LEU A 80 -8.65 2.30 5.47
CA LEU A 80 -9.35 1.32 4.60
C LEU A 80 -10.15 1.96 3.46
N ASP A 81 -10.75 3.14 3.66
CA ASP A 81 -11.55 3.82 2.64
C ASP A 81 -10.71 4.27 1.42
N ASN A 82 -9.39 4.43 1.61
CA ASN A 82 -8.45 4.84 0.58
C ASN A 82 -7.65 3.65 0.01
N ILE A 83 -7.87 2.42 0.50
CA ILE A 83 -7.15 1.23 0.06
C ILE A 83 -7.90 0.59 -1.12
N PRO A 84 -7.22 0.30 -2.24
CA PRO A 84 -7.83 -0.42 -3.37
C PRO A 84 -8.38 -1.80 -2.98
N ASP A 85 -9.54 -2.16 -3.52
CA ASP A 85 -10.25 -3.42 -3.23
C ASP A 85 -9.37 -4.67 -3.33
N PHE A 86 -8.50 -4.73 -4.36
CA PHE A 86 -7.58 -5.84 -4.56
C PHE A 86 -6.61 -6.02 -3.39
N ILE A 87 -6.15 -4.93 -2.79
CA ILE A 87 -5.24 -4.96 -1.64
C ILE A 87 -6.02 -5.35 -0.39
N SER A 88 -7.21 -4.79 -0.20
CA SER A 88 -8.10 -5.15 0.90
C SER A 88 -8.41 -6.65 0.92
N LYS A 89 -8.69 -7.25 -0.25
CA LYS A 89 -9.00 -8.68 -0.39
C LYS A 89 -7.79 -9.59 -0.23
N ASN A 90 -6.67 -9.29 -0.89
CA ASN A 90 -5.55 -10.24 -1.00
C ASN A 90 -4.44 -10.04 0.04
N LYS A 91 -4.43 -8.89 0.73
CA LYS A 91 -3.42 -8.57 1.75
C LYS A 91 -4.06 -8.31 3.10
N ILE A 92 -4.97 -7.34 3.19
CA ILE A 92 -5.53 -6.92 4.48
C ILE A 92 -6.40 -8.00 5.11
N LEU A 93 -7.33 -8.60 4.35
CA LEU A 93 -8.24 -9.63 4.86
C LEU A 93 -7.49 -10.87 5.39
N PRO A 94 -6.55 -11.50 4.65
CA PRO A 94 -5.76 -12.60 5.18
C PRO A 94 -5.03 -12.24 6.47
N ALA A 95 -4.46 -11.04 6.54
CA ALA A 95 -3.74 -10.61 7.74
C ALA A 95 -4.65 -10.36 8.94
N LEU A 96 -5.86 -9.84 8.73
CA LEU A 96 -6.87 -9.71 9.78
C LEU A 96 -7.30 -11.08 10.33
N LEU A 97 -7.48 -12.07 9.45
CA LEU A 97 -7.82 -13.44 9.85
C LEU A 97 -6.69 -14.08 10.65
N THR A 98 -5.44 -13.98 10.16
CA THR A 98 -4.26 -14.48 10.90
C THR A 98 -4.11 -13.75 12.24
N ALA A 99 -4.33 -12.45 12.30
CA ALA A 99 -4.26 -11.70 13.57
C ALA A 99 -5.38 -12.12 14.52
N HIS A 100 -6.57 -12.45 14.04
CA HIS A 100 -7.65 -12.95 14.87
C HIS A 100 -7.35 -14.34 15.46
N GLU A 101 -6.74 -15.23 14.67
CA GLU A 101 -6.40 -16.59 15.11
C GLU A 101 -5.22 -16.62 16.09
N PHE A 102 -4.19 -15.80 15.86
CA PHE A 102 -2.90 -15.93 16.54
C PHE A 102 -2.50 -14.75 17.41
N SER A 103 -3.23 -13.65 17.36
CA SER A 103 -2.85 -12.43 18.08
C SER A 103 -3.96 -12.05 19.06
N ASN A 104 -3.58 -11.74 20.31
CA ASN A 104 -4.52 -11.34 21.36
C ASN A 104 -5.03 -9.89 21.18
N VAL A 105 -5.32 -9.47 19.94
CA VAL A 105 -5.76 -8.11 19.60
C VAL A 105 -7.28 -7.94 19.76
N GLY A 106 -7.97 -9.00 20.17
CA GLY A 106 -9.35 -8.99 20.63
C GLY A 106 -10.33 -8.30 19.67
N SER A 107 -11.24 -7.52 20.25
CA SER A 107 -12.36 -6.87 19.53
C SER A 107 -11.92 -5.76 18.57
N VAL A 108 -10.69 -5.26 18.66
CA VAL A 108 -10.17 -4.19 17.78
C VAL A 108 -10.12 -4.63 16.32
N LEU A 109 -10.01 -5.94 16.07
CA LEU A 109 -10.01 -6.50 14.71
C LEU A 109 -11.41 -6.52 14.09
N LEU A 110 -12.48 -6.53 14.88
CA LEU A 110 -13.83 -6.69 14.37
C LEU A 110 -14.26 -5.51 13.50
N THR A 111 -13.96 -4.28 13.92
CA THR A 111 -14.30 -3.07 13.16
C THR A 111 -13.65 -3.05 11.76
N PRO A 112 -12.32 -3.19 11.60
CA PRO A 112 -11.71 -3.24 10.28
C PRO A 112 -12.13 -4.49 9.50
N LEU A 113 -12.36 -5.63 10.16
CA LEU A 113 -12.83 -6.85 9.51
C LEU A 113 -14.20 -6.65 8.86
N PHE A 114 -15.20 -6.16 9.60
CA PHE A 114 -16.52 -5.87 9.06
C PHE A 114 -16.47 -4.81 7.97
N LYS A 115 -15.61 -3.80 8.12
CA LYS A 115 -15.45 -2.75 7.10
C LYS A 115 -14.89 -3.33 5.79
N VAL A 116 -13.87 -4.17 5.84
CA VAL A 116 -13.35 -4.87 4.66
C VAL A 116 -14.42 -5.74 4.03
N PHE A 117 -15.15 -6.53 4.83
CA PHE A 117 -16.26 -7.35 4.31
C PHE A 117 -17.31 -6.48 3.60
N THR A 118 -17.64 -5.34 4.17
CA THR A 118 -18.62 -4.40 3.60
C THR A 118 -18.13 -3.81 2.29
N CYS A 119 -16.89 -3.32 2.23
CA CYS A 119 -16.27 -2.81 0.99
C CYS A 119 -16.22 -3.88 -0.12
N LEU A 120 -15.97 -5.14 0.23
CA LEU A 120 -15.92 -6.25 -0.72
C LEU A 120 -17.32 -6.77 -1.11
N HIS A 121 -18.28 -6.78 -0.18
CA HIS A 121 -19.63 -7.31 -0.39
C HIS A 121 -20.51 -6.37 -1.21
N TYR A 122 -20.39 -5.05 -1.06
CA TYR A 122 -21.12 -4.06 -1.88
C TYR A 122 -20.84 -4.16 -3.40
N LYS A 123 -19.91 -5.01 -3.84
CA LYS A 123 -19.62 -5.28 -5.26
C LYS A 123 -19.86 -6.73 -5.71
N LEU A 124 -20.33 -7.61 -4.82
CA LEU A 124 -20.80 -8.95 -5.19
C LEU A 124 -22.29 -8.96 -5.58
N GLU A 125 -23.02 -7.85 -5.37
CA GLU A 125 -24.37 -7.61 -5.90
C GLU A 125 -24.35 -6.91 -7.28
N LEU A 126 -23.48 -7.36 -8.20
CA LEU A 126 -23.76 -7.19 -9.63
C LEU A 126 -24.43 -8.48 -10.11
N PRO A 127 -25.77 -8.49 -10.27
CA PRO A 127 -26.40 -9.47 -11.14
C PRO A 127 -26.05 -9.09 -12.59
N PHE A 128 -25.34 -10.00 -13.27
CA PHE A 128 -24.96 -9.99 -14.69
C PHE A 128 -23.77 -9.10 -15.07
#